data_AF-A0A1C0AB98-F1
#
_entry.id   AF-A0A1C0AB98-F1
#
_cell.length_a   1.000
_cell.length_b   1.000
_cell.length_c   1.000
_cell.angle_alpha   90.00
_cell.angle_beta   90.00
_cell.angle_gamma   90.00
#
_symmetry.space_group_name_H-M   'P 1'
#
loop_
_entity.id
_entity.type
_entity.pdbx_description
1 polymer ?
#
loop_
_entity_poly.entity_id
_entity_poly.type
_entity_poly.pdbx_seq_one_letter_code
_entity_poly.pdbx_strand_id
1 'polypeptide(L)'
;MKLLIVGVDGMPPEILFGNLSEFPNMKKLCMSGAYGDYDAYTYGYGSRDNWLSLYTGLTPQQHGVIGNTYSDTKRKPRREDYEDKSPFWDKLNEKDISVGMWNGLVTTPSKNIKGYMISGEPNFEIDGAEDPLADVNPVFCEEDKDLKKYIIGEIDRPPMPKSPEEFGYTWEEILEDYSLADKILKDDYFIECVDYLEGELEFYKNNIINMQKNNPVDILFFYTAIVDFIAHFQMHDQTDEVMKKSLKLIDQFIGEVLDELAPEKIIVMSDHGLKSLASFFPNTSIEIQKEAFGWKDKSVWLKNGQIATRARNQAFLTGIHSLKGSFIIAGEGIKKDKIGEMRTVDFYPTLLEIFDIEIPKDRQGFVLDIFSNKEIINKDKLLTKDKIKRENIAIIQNIEVPEFNRVINEVFLDNRFANITVFSEEKYKNIFLDNPRVEEVKLMKDFKLNFKEFQDYDKLFIAYRNKTTGEFKYLELKNDLKY
;
A
#
# COMPACT_ATOMS: atom_id res chain seq x y z
N MET A 1 -20.24 0.26 19.09
CA MET A 1 -18.81 0.40 18.70
C MET A 1 -18.67 1.71 17.93
N LYS A 2 -17.62 2.50 18.17
CA LYS A 2 -17.45 3.85 17.59
C LYS A 2 -16.83 3.81 16.20
N LEU A 3 -15.87 2.91 15.95
CA LEU A 3 -15.18 2.81 14.66
C LEU A 3 -14.79 1.37 14.33
N LEU A 4 -15.04 0.97 13.08
CA LEU A 4 -14.45 -0.21 12.46
C LEU A 4 -13.38 0.22 11.44
N ILE A 5 -12.21 -0.40 11.48
CA ILE A 5 -11.14 -0.18 10.51
C ILE A 5 -10.82 -1.52 9.85
N VAL A 6 -10.94 -1.58 8.53
CA VAL A 6 -10.64 -2.77 7.72
C VAL A 6 -9.45 -2.45 6.82
N GLY A 7 -8.30 -3.04 7.14
CA GLY A 7 -7.08 -3.01 6.36
C GLY A 7 -7.04 -4.17 5.37
N VAL A 8 -6.93 -3.85 4.09
CA VAL A 8 -6.81 -4.83 3.00
C VAL A 8 -5.51 -4.54 2.29
N ASP A 9 -4.46 -5.32 2.57
CA ASP A 9 -3.14 -5.10 1.99
C ASP A 9 -3.23 -5.08 0.46
N GLY A 10 -2.54 -4.13 -0.17
CA GLY A 10 -2.44 -4.07 -1.63
C GLY A 10 -3.74 -3.80 -2.41
N MET A 11 -4.87 -3.44 -1.77
CA MET A 11 -6.16 -3.27 -2.44
C MET A 11 -6.10 -2.30 -3.66
N PRO A 12 -6.25 -2.79 -4.91
CA PRO A 12 -6.01 -1.97 -6.10
C PRO A 12 -7.12 -0.93 -6.34
N PRO A 13 -6.84 0.39 -6.29
CA PRO A 13 -7.87 1.42 -6.44
C PRO A 13 -8.52 1.45 -7.82
N GLU A 14 -7.79 1.11 -8.88
CA GLU A 14 -8.31 1.09 -10.25
C GLU A 14 -9.37 0.00 -10.44
N ILE A 15 -9.13 -1.21 -9.91
CA ILE A 15 -10.09 -2.31 -9.95
C ILE A 15 -11.29 -1.98 -9.05
N LEU A 16 -11.04 -1.54 -7.81
CA LEU A 16 -12.09 -1.23 -6.85
C LEU A 16 -13.01 -0.10 -7.36
N PHE A 17 -12.45 1.09 -7.57
CA PHE A 17 -13.26 2.27 -7.88
C PHE A 17 -13.76 2.26 -9.33
N GLY A 18 -13.06 1.59 -10.25
CA GLY A 18 -13.51 1.39 -11.63
C GLY A 18 -14.70 0.42 -11.77
N ASN A 19 -14.92 -0.46 -10.79
CA ASN A 19 -15.96 -1.50 -10.83
C ASN A 19 -16.95 -1.43 -9.65
N LEU A 20 -17.17 -0.26 -9.04
CA LEU A 20 -18.04 -0.09 -7.86
C LEU A 20 -19.45 -0.69 -7.99
N SER A 21 -20.00 -0.82 -9.20
CA SER A 21 -21.29 -1.50 -9.39
C SER A 21 -21.29 -2.96 -8.95
N GLU A 22 -20.13 -3.61 -8.90
CA GLU A 22 -19.94 -4.99 -8.48
C GLU A 22 -19.75 -5.16 -6.97
N PHE A 23 -19.53 -4.06 -6.23
CA PHE A 23 -19.22 -4.04 -4.79
C PHE A 23 -20.28 -3.21 -4.04
N PRO A 24 -21.48 -3.77 -3.79
CA PRO A 24 -22.62 -3.00 -3.29
C PRO A 24 -22.38 -2.35 -1.92
N ASN A 25 -21.64 -3.00 -1.01
CA ASN A 25 -21.37 -2.45 0.32
C ASN A 25 -20.36 -1.31 0.23
N MET A 26 -19.22 -1.51 -0.41
CA MET A 26 -18.20 -0.48 -0.65
C MET A 26 -18.77 0.70 -1.45
N LYS A 27 -19.62 0.45 -2.46
CA LYS A 27 -20.33 1.50 -3.20
C LYS A 27 -21.21 2.33 -2.27
N LYS A 28 -21.98 1.68 -1.38
CA LYS A 28 -22.81 2.39 -0.40
C LYS A 28 -21.95 3.29 0.50
N LEU A 29 -20.80 2.80 0.97
CA LEU A 29 -19.84 3.58 1.77
C LEU A 29 -19.29 4.78 0.98
N CYS A 30 -18.86 4.58 -0.26
CA CYS A 30 -18.39 5.65 -1.15
C CYS A 30 -19.47 6.73 -1.39
N MET A 31 -20.74 6.33 -1.50
CA MET A 31 -21.87 7.24 -1.72
C MET A 31 -22.37 7.94 -0.44
N SER A 32 -21.98 7.44 0.74
CA SER A 32 -22.39 7.99 2.03
C SER A 32 -21.27 8.69 2.78
N GLY A 33 -20.01 8.60 2.32
CA GLY A 33 -18.85 9.22 2.96
C GLY A 33 -17.81 9.72 1.96
N ALA A 34 -16.55 9.75 2.39
CA ALA A 34 -15.42 10.24 1.61
C ALA A 34 -14.55 9.08 1.12
N TYR A 35 -14.12 9.13 -0.14
CA TYR A 35 -13.33 8.04 -0.73
C TYR A 35 -12.41 8.50 -1.86
N GLY A 36 -11.37 7.74 -2.12
CA GLY A 36 -10.42 8.02 -3.18
C GLY A 36 -9.22 7.10 -3.13
N ASP A 37 -8.36 7.24 -4.13
CA ASP A 37 -7.00 6.74 -4.03
C ASP A 37 -6.12 7.74 -3.25
N TYR A 38 -4.98 7.27 -2.75
CA TYR A 38 -4.07 8.12 -1.97
C TYR A 38 -2.60 7.73 -2.21
N ASP A 39 -1.67 8.65 -1.97
CA ASP A 39 -0.25 8.42 -2.19
C ASP A 39 0.39 7.57 -1.09
N ALA A 40 0.80 6.37 -1.49
CA ALA A 40 1.49 5.39 -0.66
C ALA A 40 3.02 5.45 -0.80
N TYR A 41 3.73 4.81 0.12
CA TYR A 41 5.17 4.60 0.01
C TYR A 41 5.46 3.33 -0.82
N THR A 42 6.04 3.47 -2.02
CA THR A 42 6.56 2.35 -2.85
C THR A 42 7.89 2.73 -3.51
N TYR A 43 8.39 1.98 -4.48
CA TYR A 43 9.71 2.24 -5.10
C TYR A 43 10.90 2.18 -4.14
N GLY A 44 10.89 1.20 -3.22
CA GLY A 44 11.93 1.02 -2.20
C GLY A 44 11.38 0.83 -0.79
N TYR A 45 10.09 1.13 -0.61
CA TYR A 45 9.30 0.84 0.58
C TYR A 45 8.35 -0.34 0.31
N GLY A 46 7.94 -1.04 1.37
CA GLY A 46 6.94 -2.12 1.31
C GLY A 46 5.83 -1.95 2.34
N SER A 47 5.05 -3.01 2.56
CA SER A 47 3.87 -2.96 3.42
C SER A 47 4.22 -2.62 4.87
N ARG A 48 5.32 -3.15 5.42
CA ARG A 48 5.73 -2.85 6.80
C ARG A 48 6.05 -1.37 6.99
N ASP A 49 6.62 -0.72 5.98
CA ASP A 49 6.91 0.71 5.99
C ASP A 49 5.60 1.53 6.08
N ASN A 50 4.62 1.17 5.26
CA ASN A 50 3.33 1.85 5.21
C ASN A 50 2.50 1.61 6.48
N TRP A 51 2.36 0.37 6.93
CA TRP A 51 1.59 0.05 8.14
C TRP A 51 2.16 0.72 9.40
N LEU A 52 3.50 0.79 9.56
CA LEU A 52 4.11 1.57 10.64
C LEU A 52 3.80 3.06 10.53
N SER A 53 3.83 3.61 9.32
CA SER A 53 3.45 5.00 9.07
C SER A 53 1.98 5.27 9.39
N LEU A 54 1.08 4.32 9.10
CA LEU A 54 -0.33 4.38 9.47
C LEU A 54 -0.51 4.30 10.99
N TYR A 55 0.23 3.42 11.67
CA TYR A 55 0.09 3.22 13.11
C TYR A 55 0.60 4.40 13.92
N THR A 56 1.67 5.04 13.46
CA THR A 56 2.39 6.05 14.23
C THR A 56 2.22 7.46 13.70
N GLY A 57 1.88 7.66 12.42
CA GLY A 57 1.88 8.96 11.74
C GLY A 57 3.26 9.49 11.39
N LEU A 58 4.30 8.68 11.57
CA LEU A 58 5.69 8.99 11.22
C LEU A 58 5.99 8.57 9.77
N THR A 59 6.89 9.26 9.10
CA THR A 59 7.41 8.81 7.79
C THR A 59 8.37 7.62 7.95
N PRO A 60 8.65 6.87 6.86
CA PRO A 60 9.70 5.86 6.83
C PRO A 60 11.05 6.33 7.37
N GLN A 61 11.45 7.56 7.05
CA GLN A 61 12.67 8.17 7.55
C GLN A 61 12.64 8.42 9.06
N GLN A 62 11.48 8.79 9.60
CA GLN A 62 11.32 9.05 11.05
C GLN A 62 11.28 7.74 11.86
N HIS A 63 10.60 6.70 11.37
CA HIS A 63 10.54 5.43 12.10
C HIS A 63 11.69 4.47 11.78
N GLY A 64 12.46 4.69 10.70
CA GLY A 64 13.71 4.01 10.39
C GLY A 64 13.58 2.67 9.64
N VAL A 65 12.36 2.29 9.25
CA VAL A 65 12.10 1.07 8.45
C VAL A 65 11.98 1.49 7.00
N ILE A 66 12.84 0.93 6.16
CA ILE A 66 12.92 1.19 4.73
C ILE A 66 13.10 -0.15 4.01
N GLY A 67 12.16 -0.48 3.12
CA GLY A 67 12.17 -1.73 2.36
C GLY A 67 11.89 -2.95 3.23
N ASN A 68 10.83 -2.88 4.05
CA ASN A 68 10.38 -3.89 5.00
C ASN A 68 11.38 -4.26 6.13
N THR A 69 12.51 -3.56 6.24
CA THR A 69 13.56 -3.86 7.22
C THR A 69 14.12 -2.59 7.83
N TYR A 70 14.75 -2.71 8.99
CA TYR A 70 15.56 -1.62 9.52
C TYR A 70 16.78 -1.37 8.63
N SER A 71 17.00 -0.10 8.29
CA SER A 71 18.04 0.30 7.34
C SER A 71 19.44 -0.14 7.78
N ASP A 72 19.73 -0.14 9.09
CA ASP A 72 21.02 -0.43 9.72
C ASP A 72 21.30 -1.93 9.93
N THR A 73 20.30 -2.68 10.40
CA THR A 73 20.42 -4.07 10.84
C THR A 73 19.88 -5.07 9.83
N LYS A 74 19.09 -4.62 8.85
CA LYS A 74 18.38 -5.44 7.85
C LYS A 74 17.40 -6.45 8.44
N ARG A 75 17.13 -6.42 9.75
CA ARG A 75 16.08 -7.23 10.38
C ARG A 75 14.70 -6.66 10.07
N LYS A 76 13.67 -7.52 10.08
CA LYS A 76 12.28 -7.08 10.03
C LYS A 76 11.89 -6.30 11.30
N PRO A 77 11.04 -5.27 11.20
CA PRO A 77 10.49 -4.62 12.38
C PRO A 77 9.52 -5.53 13.13
N ARG A 78 9.36 -5.25 14.41
CA ARG A 78 8.45 -5.90 15.35
C ARG A 78 7.69 -4.84 16.13
N ARG A 79 6.61 -5.25 16.81
CA ARG A 79 5.78 -4.34 17.60
C ARG A 79 6.56 -3.55 18.65
N GLU A 80 7.52 -4.20 19.29
CA GLU A 80 8.37 -3.61 20.34
C GLU A 80 9.17 -2.39 19.86
N ASP A 81 9.47 -2.30 18.56
CA ASP A 81 10.43 -1.33 18.04
C ASP A 81 9.87 0.10 17.87
N TYR A 82 8.57 0.28 18.10
CA TYR A 82 7.90 1.56 17.92
C TYR A 82 6.91 1.90 19.05
N GLU A 83 6.98 1.20 20.18
CA GLU A 83 6.09 1.45 21.33
C GLU A 83 6.27 2.85 21.91
N ASP A 84 7.50 3.37 21.90
CA ASP A 84 7.82 4.72 22.35
C ASP A 84 7.43 5.80 21.33
N LYS A 85 7.02 5.38 20.11
CA LYS A 85 6.65 6.27 19.01
C LYS A 85 5.18 6.65 19.01
N SER A 86 4.45 6.45 20.11
CA SER A 86 3.03 6.82 20.24
C SER A 86 2.16 6.28 19.09
N PRO A 87 2.03 4.95 18.95
CA PRO A 87 1.06 4.38 18.01
C PRO A 87 -0.38 4.75 18.40
N PHE A 88 -1.31 4.72 17.44
CA PHE A 88 -2.64 5.31 17.65
C PHE A 88 -3.41 4.67 18.81
N TRP A 89 -3.23 3.37 19.06
CA TRP A 89 -3.91 2.69 20.16
C TRP A 89 -3.47 3.21 21.52
N ASP A 90 -2.19 3.57 21.70
CA ASP A 90 -1.72 4.16 22.96
C ASP A 90 -2.36 5.55 23.16
N LYS A 91 -2.48 6.36 22.10
CA LYS A 91 -3.16 7.68 22.17
C LYS A 91 -4.65 7.60 22.46
N LEU A 92 -5.32 6.59 21.91
CA LEU A 92 -6.74 6.34 22.20
C LEU A 92 -6.93 5.86 23.63
N ASN A 93 -6.06 4.96 24.11
CA ASN A 93 -6.11 4.44 25.47
C ASN A 93 -5.87 5.55 26.52
N GLU A 94 -5.00 6.53 26.24
CA GLU A 94 -4.83 7.74 27.05
C GLU A 94 -6.14 8.54 27.24
N LYS A 95 -7.11 8.38 26.33
CA LYS A 95 -8.46 8.98 26.36
C LYS A 95 -9.55 8.00 26.78
N ASP A 96 -9.17 6.87 27.38
CA ASP A 96 -10.08 5.82 27.81
C ASP A 96 -10.90 5.18 26.67
N ILE A 97 -10.39 5.23 25.43
CA ILE A 97 -11.00 4.60 24.26
C ILE A 97 -10.34 3.25 24.04
N SER A 98 -11.11 2.18 24.12
CA SER A 98 -10.61 0.80 23.99
C SER A 98 -10.44 0.36 22.54
N VAL A 99 -9.39 -0.42 22.27
CA VAL A 99 -9.03 -0.89 20.92
C VAL A 99 -8.89 -2.41 20.88
N GLY A 100 -9.53 -3.05 19.90
CA GLY A 100 -9.33 -4.45 19.55
C GLY A 100 -8.58 -4.56 18.23
N MET A 101 -7.30 -4.96 18.27
CA MET A 101 -6.46 -5.16 17.09
C MET A 101 -6.51 -6.63 16.66
N TRP A 102 -6.81 -6.88 15.38
CA TRP A 102 -6.79 -8.20 14.77
C TRP A 102 -5.79 -8.27 13.63
N ASN A 103 -4.80 -9.14 13.78
CA ASN A 103 -3.87 -9.54 12.73
C ASN A 103 -3.06 -8.39 12.11
N GLY A 104 -2.92 -7.25 12.78
CA GLY A 104 -2.21 -6.11 12.21
C GLY A 104 -0.76 -6.46 11.87
N LEU A 105 -0.30 -6.11 10.66
CA LEU A 105 1.08 -6.37 10.26
C LEU A 105 2.06 -5.63 11.20
N VAL A 106 3.14 -6.29 11.62
CA VAL A 106 4.12 -5.73 12.58
C VAL A 106 3.53 -5.43 13.97
N THR A 107 2.45 -6.12 14.36
CA THR A 107 1.94 -6.10 15.74
C THR A 107 2.41 -7.28 16.58
N THR A 108 3.19 -8.20 16.01
CA THR A 108 3.76 -9.36 16.72
C THR A 108 5.12 -9.03 17.38
N PRO A 109 5.40 -9.50 18.61
CA PRO A 109 4.47 -10.17 19.53
C PRO A 109 3.39 -9.19 20.04
N SER A 110 2.20 -9.69 20.37
CA SER A 110 1.10 -8.85 20.87
C SER A 110 1.45 -8.13 22.18
N LYS A 111 0.73 -7.04 22.46
CA LYS A 111 0.87 -6.18 23.64
C LYS A 111 -0.45 -6.11 24.40
N ASN A 112 -0.41 -6.11 25.72
CA ASN A 112 -1.56 -5.72 26.53
C ASN A 112 -1.86 -4.23 26.33
N ILE A 113 -3.07 -3.92 25.88
CA ILE A 113 -3.60 -2.56 25.66
C ILE A 113 -4.99 -2.46 26.28
N LYS A 114 -5.55 -1.25 26.47
CA LYS A 114 -6.95 -1.14 26.89
C LYS A 114 -7.85 -1.66 25.76
N GLY A 115 -8.39 -2.86 25.94
CA GLY A 115 -9.01 -3.65 24.86
C GLY A 115 -8.25 -4.95 24.72
N TYR A 116 -7.70 -5.23 23.53
CA TYR A 116 -6.87 -6.40 23.28
C TYR A 116 -6.08 -6.28 21.97
N MET A 117 -4.95 -6.98 21.88
CA MET A 117 -4.18 -7.13 20.64
C MET A 117 -3.99 -8.60 20.31
N ILE A 118 -4.58 -9.02 19.20
CA ILE A 118 -4.48 -10.37 18.65
C ILE A 118 -3.56 -10.30 17.44
N SER A 119 -2.40 -10.92 17.55
CA SER A 119 -1.33 -10.89 16.55
C SER A 119 -1.18 -12.26 15.87
N GLY A 120 -0.08 -12.43 15.15
CA GLY A 120 0.18 -13.54 14.24
C GLY A 120 0.70 -12.92 12.94
N GLU A 121 1.95 -13.18 12.56
CA GLU A 121 2.42 -12.71 11.26
C GLU A 121 2.11 -13.75 10.18
N PRO A 122 1.33 -13.39 9.16
CA PRO A 122 1.31 -14.17 7.94
C PRO A 122 2.69 -14.09 7.28
N ASN A 123 3.54 -15.08 7.52
CA ASN A 123 4.77 -15.26 6.75
C ASN A 123 4.52 -16.32 5.68
N PHE A 124 4.13 -15.85 4.50
CA PHE A 124 3.80 -16.69 3.34
C PHE A 124 5.02 -17.04 2.49
N GLU A 125 6.22 -16.57 2.85
CA GLU A 125 7.45 -16.90 2.12
C GLU A 125 8.08 -18.20 2.64
N ILE A 126 8.93 -18.82 1.80
CA ILE A 126 9.60 -20.10 2.09
C ILE A 126 10.43 -20.05 3.39
N ASP A 127 10.99 -18.89 3.72
CA ASP A 127 11.79 -18.69 4.94
C ASP A 127 10.91 -18.45 6.19
N GLY A 128 9.58 -18.40 6.03
CA GLY A 128 8.64 -18.20 7.14
C GLY A 128 8.55 -19.35 8.12
N ALA A 129 9.02 -20.55 7.73
CA ALA A 129 9.14 -21.68 8.65
C ALA A 129 10.19 -21.46 9.75
N GLU A 130 11.14 -20.54 9.56
CA GLU A 130 12.18 -20.23 10.54
C GLU A 130 11.87 -18.97 11.38
N ASP A 131 10.77 -18.26 11.08
CA ASP A 131 10.37 -17.09 11.84
C ASP A 131 9.55 -17.52 13.07
N PRO A 132 10.09 -17.42 14.29
CA PRO A 132 9.40 -17.87 15.51
C PRO A 132 8.16 -17.03 15.83
N LEU A 133 7.92 -15.93 15.10
CA LEU A 133 6.77 -15.05 15.26
C LEU A 133 5.71 -15.27 14.17
N ALA A 134 5.97 -16.13 13.18
CA ALA A 134 5.01 -16.45 12.14
C ALA A 134 3.99 -17.47 12.65
N ASP A 135 2.74 -17.04 12.79
CA ASP A 135 1.61 -17.88 13.13
C ASP A 135 0.39 -17.36 12.38
N VAL A 136 -0.32 -18.28 11.72
CA VAL A 136 -1.58 -17.97 11.02
C VAL A 136 -2.77 -17.99 11.97
N ASN A 137 -2.61 -18.60 13.15
CA ASN A 137 -3.63 -18.60 14.19
C ASN A 137 -3.49 -17.39 15.13
N PRO A 138 -4.60 -16.92 15.72
CA PRO A 138 -4.60 -15.84 16.71
C PRO A 138 -3.59 -16.01 17.87
N VAL A 139 -2.64 -15.08 17.99
CA VAL A 139 -1.63 -15.04 19.06
C VAL A 139 -1.96 -13.96 20.09
N PHE A 140 -2.11 -14.36 21.35
CA PHE A 140 -2.43 -13.50 22.49
C PHE A 140 -1.20 -13.27 23.36
N CYS A 141 -1.15 -12.10 24.03
CA CYS A 141 -0.19 -11.88 25.11
C CYS A 141 -0.61 -12.64 26.37
N GLU A 142 0.29 -12.77 27.35
CA GLU A 142 0.02 -13.54 28.57
C GLU A 142 -1.16 -12.98 29.38
N GLU A 143 -1.35 -11.66 29.36
CA GLU A 143 -2.44 -10.98 30.05
C GLU A 143 -3.80 -11.22 29.38
N ASP A 144 -3.82 -11.43 28.06
CA ASP A 144 -5.04 -11.60 27.26
C ASP A 144 -5.34 -13.07 26.90
N LYS A 145 -4.53 -14.04 27.38
CA LYS A 145 -4.65 -15.46 26.99
C LYS A 145 -6.02 -16.07 27.25
N ASP A 146 -6.74 -15.60 28.27
CA ASP A 146 -8.07 -16.08 28.61
C ASP A 146 -9.12 -15.71 27.54
N LEU A 147 -8.84 -14.71 26.69
CA LEU A 147 -9.69 -14.34 25.55
C LEU A 147 -9.68 -15.40 24.45
N LYS A 148 -8.68 -16.31 24.43
CA LYS A 148 -8.61 -17.44 23.49
C LYS A 148 -9.86 -18.32 23.54
N LYS A 149 -10.58 -18.36 24.68
CA LYS A 149 -11.85 -19.11 24.82
C LYS A 149 -12.97 -18.61 23.89
N TYR A 150 -12.85 -17.40 23.35
CA TYR A 150 -13.78 -16.83 22.37
C TYR A 150 -13.37 -17.12 20.93
N ILE A 151 -12.22 -17.75 20.70
CA ILE A 151 -11.80 -18.20 19.38
C ILE A 151 -12.37 -19.58 19.10
N ILE A 152 -13.03 -19.72 17.97
CA ILE A 152 -13.65 -20.95 17.48
C ILE A 152 -13.00 -21.31 16.14
N GLY A 153 -12.46 -22.54 16.08
CA GLY A 153 -11.76 -23.06 14.91
C GLY A 153 -10.29 -22.64 14.84
N GLU A 154 -9.67 -22.97 13.72
CA GLU A 154 -8.29 -22.65 13.34
C GLU A 154 -8.28 -22.26 11.86
N ILE A 155 -7.22 -21.60 11.40
CA ILE A 155 -6.97 -21.32 9.97
C ILE A 155 -5.71 -22.06 9.53
N ASP A 156 -5.77 -22.61 8.32
CA ASP A 156 -4.62 -23.25 7.67
C ASP A 156 -3.66 -22.21 7.06
N ARG A 157 -2.52 -22.66 6.53
CA ARG A 157 -1.68 -21.78 5.70
C ARG A 157 -2.33 -21.61 4.32
N PRO A 158 -2.21 -20.43 3.68
CA PRO A 158 -2.70 -20.26 2.31
C PRO A 158 -1.95 -21.18 1.35
N PRO A 159 -2.58 -21.56 0.22
CA PRO A 159 -1.89 -22.27 -0.85
C PRO A 159 -0.78 -21.40 -1.42
N MET A 160 0.29 -22.04 -1.90
CA MET A 160 1.37 -21.35 -2.61
C MET A 160 1.08 -21.33 -4.11
N PRO A 161 1.39 -20.23 -4.83
CA PRO A 161 1.29 -20.21 -6.27
C PRO A 161 2.33 -21.19 -6.83
N LYS A 162 1.95 -21.89 -7.89
CA LYS A 162 2.79 -22.93 -8.48
C LYS A 162 4.04 -22.32 -9.12
N SER A 163 5.10 -23.10 -9.25
CA SER A 163 6.31 -22.77 -9.98
C SER A 163 6.33 -23.47 -11.35
N PRO A 164 7.19 -23.07 -12.30
CA PRO A 164 7.37 -23.82 -13.55
C PRO A 164 7.69 -25.30 -13.35
N GLU A 165 8.41 -25.64 -12.28
CA GLU A 165 8.83 -27.02 -11.97
C GLU A 165 7.62 -27.94 -11.73
N GLU A 166 6.58 -27.41 -11.09
CA GLU A 166 5.31 -28.12 -10.86
C GLU A 166 4.53 -28.38 -12.16
N PHE A 167 4.87 -27.66 -13.24
CA PHE A 167 4.38 -27.91 -14.60
C PHE A 167 5.38 -28.69 -15.47
N GLY A 168 6.50 -29.13 -14.91
CA GLY A 168 7.53 -29.91 -15.60
C GLY A 168 8.52 -29.09 -16.44
N TYR A 169 8.70 -27.80 -16.12
CA TYR A 169 9.63 -26.90 -16.82
C TYR A 169 10.61 -26.24 -15.85
N THR A 170 11.77 -25.84 -16.37
CA THR A 170 12.76 -24.99 -15.68
C THR A 170 12.58 -23.53 -16.09
N TRP A 171 13.06 -22.58 -15.26
CA TRP A 171 13.06 -21.17 -15.64
C TRP A 171 13.93 -20.88 -16.85
N GLU A 172 15.00 -21.64 -17.05
CA GLU A 172 15.86 -21.55 -18.24
C GLU A 172 15.06 -21.88 -19.51
N GLU A 173 14.29 -22.97 -19.51
CA GLU A 173 13.39 -23.31 -20.64
C GLU A 173 12.32 -22.24 -20.86
N ILE A 174 11.73 -21.71 -19.78
CA ILE A 174 10.74 -20.61 -19.87
C ILE A 174 11.35 -19.35 -20.49
N LEU A 175 12.61 -19.01 -20.15
CA LEU A 175 13.31 -17.84 -20.68
C LEU A 175 13.76 -18.03 -22.14
N GLU A 176 13.99 -19.27 -22.57
CA GLU A 176 14.29 -19.62 -23.96
C GLU A 176 13.05 -19.67 -24.85
N ASP A 177 11.90 -20.13 -24.33
CA ASP A 177 10.61 -20.19 -25.02
C ASP A 177 9.47 -19.64 -24.16
N TYR A 178 9.15 -18.34 -24.35
CA TYR A 178 8.06 -17.66 -23.63
C TYR A 178 6.68 -18.31 -23.87
N SER A 179 6.51 -19.10 -24.95
CA SER A 179 5.23 -19.76 -25.23
C SER A 179 4.88 -20.83 -24.19
N LEU A 180 5.84 -21.30 -23.41
CA LEU A 180 5.62 -22.17 -22.26
C LEU A 180 4.89 -21.43 -21.13
N ALA A 181 5.27 -20.18 -20.85
CA ALA A 181 4.58 -19.35 -19.86
C ALA A 181 3.13 -19.06 -20.28
N ASP A 182 2.86 -18.81 -21.58
CA ASP A 182 1.49 -18.64 -22.09
C ASP A 182 0.59 -19.88 -21.86
N LYS A 183 1.18 -21.08 -21.80
CA LYS A 183 0.45 -22.33 -21.54
C LYS A 183 0.10 -22.47 -20.06
N ILE A 184 0.94 -21.92 -19.18
CA ILE A 184 0.81 -22.03 -17.72
C ILE A 184 -0.06 -20.91 -17.15
N LEU A 185 0.22 -19.66 -17.53
CA LEU A 185 -0.45 -18.47 -17.02
C LEU A 185 -1.80 -18.26 -17.70
N LYS A 186 -2.79 -19.03 -17.24
CA LYS A 186 -4.20 -18.84 -17.55
C LYS A 186 -4.81 -17.77 -16.64
N ASP A 187 -5.99 -17.29 -17.03
CA ASP A 187 -6.71 -16.25 -16.28
C ASP A 187 -7.09 -16.71 -14.85
N ASP A 188 -6.98 -18.00 -14.53
CA ASP A 188 -7.27 -18.60 -13.23
C ASP A 188 -6.04 -19.18 -12.50
N TYR A 189 -4.82 -18.74 -12.85
CA TYR A 189 -3.55 -19.32 -12.38
C TYR A 189 -3.42 -19.58 -10.87
N PHE A 190 -3.97 -18.68 -10.04
CA PHE A 190 -3.89 -18.77 -8.57
C PHE A 190 -5.27 -18.65 -7.90
N ILE A 191 -6.30 -19.17 -8.57
CA ILE A 191 -7.70 -19.10 -8.11
C ILE A 191 -7.92 -19.81 -6.77
N GLU A 192 -7.14 -20.83 -6.43
CA GLU A 192 -7.25 -21.57 -5.17
C GLU A 192 -7.03 -20.69 -3.93
N CYS A 193 -6.30 -19.57 -4.08
CA CYS A 193 -6.10 -18.63 -2.98
C CYS A 193 -7.35 -17.77 -2.73
N VAL A 194 -8.28 -17.68 -3.70
CA VAL A 194 -9.59 -17.04 -3.50
C VAL A 194 -10.49 -17.90 -2.60
N ASP A 195 -10.46 -19.23 -2.77
CA ASP A 195 -11.19 -20.15 -1.88
C ASP A 195 -10.64 -20.07 -0.45
N TYR A 196 -9.32 -19.93 -0.30
CA TYR A 196 -8.69 -19.68 0.98
C TYR A 196 -9.15 -18.34 1.60
N LEU A 197 -9.18 -17.25 0.80
CA LEU A 197 -9.64 -15.94 1.26
C LEU A 197 -11.07 -16.01 1.82
N GLU A 198 -11.98 -16.74 1.16
CA GLU A 198 -13.35 -16.94 1.64
C GLU A 198 -13.35 -17.60 3.03
N GLY A 199 -12.60 -18.68 3.21
CA GLY A 199 -12.47 -19.36 4.50
C GLY A 199 -11.82 -18.49 5.59
N GLU A 200 -10.78 -17.73 5.24
CA GLU A 200 -10.10 -16.80 6.15
C GLU A 200 -11.08 -15.71 6.65
N LEU A 201 -11.82 -15.09 5.73
CA LEU A 201 -12.79 -14.06 6.07
C LEU A 201 -13.94 -14.61 6.91
N GLU A 202 -14.42 -15.82 6.63
CA GLU A 202 -15.45 -16.49 7.43
C GLU A 202 -14.97 -16.74 8.86
N PHE A 203 -13.74 -17.25 9.02
CA PHE A 203 -13.12 -17.44 10.33
C PHE A 203 -13.04 -16.13 11.09
N TYR A 204 -12.48 -15.07 10.48
CA TYR A 204 -12.30 -13.81 11.17
C TYR A 204 -13.63 -13.13 11.47
N LYS A 205 -14.60 -13.16 10.55
CA LYS A 205 -15.94 -12.61 10.76
C LYS A 205 -16.58 -13.20 12.02
N ASN A 206 -16.64 -14.54 12.10
CA ASN A 206 -17.26 -15.25 13.22
C ASN A 206 -16.57 -14.93 14.54
N ASN A 207 -15.24 -14.92 14.55
CA ASN A 207 -14.44 -14.68 15.75
C ASN A 207 -14.44 -13.20 16.19
N ILE A 208 -14.40 -12.25 15.25
CA ILE A 208 -14.55 -10.82 15.51
C ILE A 208 -15.91 -10.54 16.14
N ILE A 209 -16.99 -11.07 15.55
CA ILE A 209 -18.34 -10.88 16.09
C ILE A 209 -18.48 -11.52 17.46
N ASN A 210 -17.99 -12.75 17.65
CA ASN A 210 -18.05 -13.43 18.94
C ASN A 210 -17.25 -12.68 20.02
N MET A 211 -16.03 -12.23 19.70
CA MET A 211 -15.20 -11.44 20.61
C MET A 211 -15.89 -10.12 20.96
N GLN A 212 -16.39 -9.37 19.98
CA GLN A 212 -17.04 -8.09 20.23
C GLN A 212 -18.31 -8.23 21.08
N LYS A 213 -19.06 -9.34 20.95
CA LYS A 213 -20.24 -9.64 21.79
C LYS A 213 -19.88 -9.95 23.25
N ASN A 214 -18.72 -10.56 23.50
CA ASN A 214 -18.31 -11.02 24.83
C ASN A 214 -17.28 -10.12 25.54
N ASN A 215 -16.52 -9.35 24.78
CA ASN A 215 -15.45 -8.46 25.24
C ASN A 215 -15.39 -7.20 24.34
N PRO A 216 -16.40 -6.31 24.45
CA PRO A 216 -16.58 -5.21 23.51
C PRO A 216 -15.49 -4.15 23.63
N VAL A 217 -15.07 -3.62 22.48
CA VAL A 217 -14.18 -2.46 22.36
C VAL A 217 -14.86 -1.28 21.64
N ASP A 218 -14.31 -0.07 21.82
CA ASP A 218 -14.76 1.14 21.13
C ASP A 218 -14.34 1.14 19.66
N ILE A 219 -13.13 0.67 19.37
CA ILE A 219 -12.56 0.59 18.02
C ILE A 219 -12.09 -0.82 17.72
N LEU A 220 -12.46 -1.33 16.55
CA LEU A 220 -11.95 -2.59 16.04
C LEU A 220 -11.13 -2.35 14.78
N PHE A 221 -9.92 -2.91 14.73
CA PHE A 221 -9.06 -2.94 13.55
C PHE A 221 -8.89 -4.38 13.09
N PHE A 222 -9.14 -4.66 11.81
CA PHE A 222 -8.90 -5.95 11.18
C PHE A 222 -8.00 -5.79 9.96
N TYR A 223 -7.08 -6.73 9.75
CA TYR A 223 -6.18 -6.76 8.61
C TYR A 223 -6.13 -8.14 7.93
N THR A 224 -6.12 -8.14 6.59
CA THR A 224 -5.76 -9.29 5.76
C THR A 224 -4.73 -8.92 4.70
N ALA A 225 -3.78 -9.83 4.48
CA ALA A 225 -2.72 -9.72 3.47
C ALA A 225 -3.04 -10.50 2.18
N ILE A 226 -4.14 -11.25 2.16
CA ILE A 226 -4.40 -12.25 1.13
C ILE A 226 -4.73 -11.61 -0.23
N VAL A 227 -5.35 -10.43 -0.25
CA VAL A 227 -5.63 -9.71 -1.50
C VAL A 227 -4.34 -9.28 -2.21
N ASP A 228 -3.36 -8.75 -1.48
CA ASP A 228 -2.01 -8.46 -1.99
C ASP A 228 -1.34 -9.72 -2.54
N PHE A 229 -1.42 -10.81 -1.77
CA PHE A 229 -0.82 -12.08 -2.16
C PHE A 229 -1.42 -12.64 -3.45
N ILE A 230 -2.75 -12.64 -3.60
CA ILE A 230 -3.44 -13.03 -4.84
C ILE A 230 -2.98 -12.12 -5.99
N ALA A 231 -3.02 -10.80 -5.78
CA ALA A 231 -2.70 -9.81 -6.79
C ALA A 231 -1.30 -9.99 -7.38
N HIS A 232 -0.31 -10.33 -6.56
CA HIS A 232 1.07 -10.57 -7.02
C HIS A 232 1.18 -11.67 -8.09
N PHE A 233 0.30 -12.67 -8.09
CA PHE A 233 0.36 -13.82 -9.00
C PHE A 233 -0.80 -13.86 -10.01
N GLN A 234 -1.63 -12.83 -10.05
CA GLN A 234 -2.89 -12.85 -10.80
C GLN A 234 -3.08 -11.63 -11.73
N MET A 235 -2.23 -10.62 -11.64
CA MET A 235 -2.34 -9.37 -12.42
C MET A 235 -2.02 -9.53 -13.93
N HIS A 236 -1.69 -10.73 -14.41
CA HIS A 236 -1.64 -11.03 -15.85
C HIS A 236 -3.02 -11.25 -16.46
N ASP A 237 -4.05 -11.49 -15.65
CA ASP A 237 -5.44 -11.58 -16.09
C ASP A 237 -5.93 -10.18 -16.51
N GLN A 238 -6.18 -9.99 -17.80
CA GLN A 238 -6.64 -8.71 -18.34
C GLN A 238 -8.13 -8.41 -18.07
N THR A 239 -8.88 -9.38 -17.58
CA THR A 239 -10.29 -9.23 -17.22
C THR A 239 -10.49 -8.84 -15.75
N ASP A 240 -9.42 -8.95 -14.95
CA ASP A 240 -9.42 -8.80 -13.50
C ASP A 240 -10.43 -9.71 -12.78
N GLU A 241 -10.91 -10.79 -13.39
CA GLU A 241 -12.04 -11.57 -12.84
C GLU A 241 -11.69 -12.22 -11.49
N VAL A 242 -10.48 -12.75 -11.33
CA VAL A 242 -10.02 -13.32 -10.05
C VAL A 242 -9.85 -12.24 -8.99
N MET A 243 -9.34 -11.07 -9.37
CA MET A 243 -9.23 -9.93 -8.45
C MET A 243 -10.61 -9.39 -8.04
N LYS A 244 -11.55 -9.27 -8.98
CA LYS A 244 -12.94 -8.87 -8.73
C LYS A 244 -13.65 -9.86 -7.82
N LYS A 245 -13.44 -11.18 -7.98
CA LYS A 245 -13.95 -12.19 -7.05
C LYS A 245 -13.40 -11.98 -5.63
N SER A 246 -12.09 -11.75 -5.51
CA SER A 246 -11.46 -11.47 -4.22
C SER A 246 -12.04 -10.23 -3.54
N LEU A 247 -12.23 -9.14 -4.29
CA LEU A 247 -12.84 -7.91 -3.77
C LEU A 247 -14.34 -8.06 -3.45
N LYS A 248 -15.07 -8.94 -4.15
CA LYS A 248 -16.47 -9.29 -3.80
C LYS A 248 -16.55 -9.98 -2.45
N LEU A 249 -15.59 -10.86 -2.12
CA LEU A 249 -15.53 -11.50 -0.80
C LEU A 249 -15.27 -10.48 0.31
N ILE A 250 -14.34 -9.53 0.10
CA ILE A 250 -14.09 -8.43 1.03
C ILE A 250 -15.35 -7.55 1.18
N ASP A 251 -16.02 -7.20 0.09
CA ASP A 251 -17.26 -6.41 0.10
C ASP A 251 -18.36 -7.10 0.91
N GLN A 252 -18.54 -8.41 0.71
CA GLN A 252 -19.50 -9.22 1.45
C GLN A 252 -19.15 -9.29 2.94
N PHE A 253 -17.89 -9.58 3.29
CA PHE A 253 -17.40 -9.57 4.66
C PHE A 253 -17.69 -8.24 5.36
N ILE A 254 -17.41 -7.11 4.71
CA ILE A 254 -17.71 -5.78 5.24
C ILE A 254 -19.21 -5.62 5.50
N GLY A 255 -20.06 -6.01 4.54
CA GLY A 255 -21.52 -5.94 4.68
C GLY A 255 -22.01 -6.72 5.90
N GLU A 256 -21.57 -7.96 6.05
CA GLU A 256 -21.99 -8.84 7.15
C GLU A 256 -21.49 -8.35 8.53
N VAL A 257 -20.25 -7.87 8.63
CA VAL A 257 -19.73 -7.30 9.87
C VAL A 257 -20.45 -5.99 10.23
N LEU A 258 -20.78 -5.15 9.24
CA LEU A 258 -21.54 -3.93 9.45
C LEU A 258 -22.97 -4.22 9.96
N ASP A 259 -23.64 -5.22 9.40
CA ASP A 259 -24.99 -5.60 9.80
C ASP A 259 -25.03 -6.14 11.25
N GLU A 260 -24.01 -6.88 11.67
CA GLU A 260 -23.93 -7.47 13.02
C GLU A 260 -23.42 -6.50 14.10
N LEU A 261 -22.44 -5.63 13.77
CA LEU A 261 -21.77 -4.78 14.76
C LEU A 261 -22.25 -3.33 14.77
N ALA A 262 -22.90 -2.87 13.69
CA ALA A 262 -23.46 -1.53 13.51
C ALA A 262 -22.56 -0.40 14.06
N PRO A 263 -21.30 -0.27 13.59
CA PRO A 263 -20.42 0.80 14.05
C PRO A 263 -20.91 2.19 13.62
N GLU A 264 -20.63 3.21 14.43
CA GLU A 264 -20.98 4.61 14.08
C GLU A 264 -20.24 5.09 12.81
N LYS A 265 -19.01 4.60 12.61
CA LYS A 265 -18.12 4.92 11.48
C LYS A 265 -17.36 3.68 11.02
N ILE A 266 -16.98 3.67 9.75
CA ILE A 266 -16.09 2.67 9.16
C ILE A 266 -15.01 3.34 8.32
N ILE A 267 -13.80 2.81 8.39
CA ILE A 267 -12.70 3.05 7.46
C ILE A 267 -12.37 1.72 6.77
N VAL A 268 -12.28 1.73 5.45
CA VAL A 268 -11.73 0.64 4.64
C VAL A 268 -10.54 1.19 3.89
N MET A 269 -9.38 0.58 4.04
CA MET A 269 -8.17 1.09 3.41
C MET A 269 -7.15 0.01 3.09
N SER A 270 -6.23 0.34 2.19
CA SER A 270 -4.99 -0.40 2.02
C SER A 270 -3.80 0.45 2.45
N ASP A 271 -2.63 -0.16 2.50
CA ASP A 271 -1.33 0.46 2.70
C ASP A 271 -0.71 0.95 1.38
N HIS A 272 -0.90 0.21 0.29
CA HIS A 272 -0.62 0.57 -1.09
C HIS A 272 -1.63 -0.11 -2.04
N GLY A 273 -1.46 0.07 -3.36
CA GLY A 273 -2.22 -0.70 -4.35
C GLY A 273 -1.34 -1.74 -5.05
N LEU A 274 -1.88 -2.39 -6.07
CA LEU A 274 -1.11 -3.18 -7.05
C LEU A 274 -1.48 -2.83 -8.47
N LYS A 275 -0.55 -3.09 -9.39
CA LYS A 275 -0.77 -3.11 -10.83
C LYS A 275 0.03 -4.25 -11.48
N SER A 276 -0.35 -4.61 -12.70
CA SER A 276 0.44 -5.55 -13.49
C SER A 276 1.81 -4.97 -13.85
N LEU A 277 2.82 -5.82 -14.00
CA LEU A 277 4.15 -5.38 -14.44
C LEU A 277 4.12 -4.64 -15.79
N ALA A 278 3.20 -5.02 -16.68
CA ALA A 278 3.05 -4.40 -17.99
C ALA A 278 2.42 -3.00 -17.94
N SER A 279 1.67 -2.67 -16.87
CA SER A 279 1.00 -1.38 -16.77
C SER A 279 1.98 -0.20 -16.80
N PHE A 280 3.21 -0.40 -16.33
CA PHE A 280 4.28 0.62 -16.31
C PHE A 280 4.84 0.94 -17.70
N PHE A 281 4.39 0.25 -18.74
CA PHE A 281 4.87 0.41 -20.11
C PHE A 281 3.75 0.67 -21.12
N PRO A 282 2.85 1.64 -20.88
CA PRO A 282 1.74 1.87 -21.79
C PRO A 282 2.26 2.33 -23.15
N ASN A 283 1.69 1.79 -24.22
CA ASN A 283 2.03 2.18 -25.60
C ASN A 283 3.54 2.20 -25.89
N THR A 284 4.28 1.24 -25.31
CA THR A 284 5.74 1.15 -25.39
C THR A 284 6.14 -0.15 -26.08
N SER A 285 7.08 -0.11 -27.03
CA SER A 285 7.53 -1.32 -27.74
C SER A 285 8.29 -2.27 -26.80
N ILE A 286 8.16 -3.58 -27.02
CA ILE A 286 8.81 -4.61 -26.20
C ILE A 286 10.33 -4.38 -26.06
N GLU A 287 11.00 -3.87 -27.09
CA GLU A 287 12.42 -3.53 -27.05
C GLU A 287 12.71 -2.46 -25.98
N ILE A 288 11.92 -1.39 -25.94
CA ILE A 288 12.04 -0.33 -24.94
C ILE A 288 11.59 -0.82 -23.56
N GLN A 289 10.56 -1.66 -23.47
CA GLN A 289 10.17 -2.29 -22.21
C GLN A 289 11.32 -3.08 -21.60
N LYS A 290 11.97 -3.94 -22.40
CA LYS A 290 13.14 -4.71 -21.98
C LYS A 290 14.28 -3.79 -21.56
N GLU A 291 14.51 -2.70 -22.29
CA GLU A 291 15.54 -1.73 -21.94
C GLU A 291 15.26 -1.04 -20.59
N ALA A 292 14.01 -0.65 -20.35
CA ALA A 292 13.55 0.10 -19.19
C ALA A 292 13.21 -0.77 -17.97
N PHE A 293 13.11 -2.10 -18.11
CA PHE A 293 12.72 -3.00 -17.04
C PHE A 293 13.93 -3.62 -16.32
N GLY A 294 14.13 -3.24 -15.06
CA GLY A 294 15.26 -3.70 -14.25
C GLY A 294 15.32 -5.21 -13.98
N TRP A 295 14.23 -5.95 -14.26
CA TRP A 295 14.14 -7.40 -14.07
C TRP A 295 14.04 -8.19 -15.37
N LYS A 296 14.38 -7.58 -16.51
CA LYS A 296 14.27 -8.22 -17.84
C LYS A 296 14.89 -9.62 -17.94
N ASP A 297 16.04 -9.85 -17.28
CA ASP A 297 16.81 -11.10 -17.41
C ASP A 297 16.16 -12.28 -16.69
N LYS A 298 15.14 -12.02 -15.85
CA LYS A 298 14.36 -13.04 -15.15
C LYS A 298 12.87 -12.97 -15.48
N SER A 299 12.54 -12.40 -16.64
CA SER A 299 11.16 -12.10 -17.02
C SER A 299 10.84 -12.54 -18.44
N VAL A 300 9.55 -12.83 -18.66
CA VAL A 300 9.00 -13.24 -19.94
C VAL A 300 7.87 -12.30 -20.35
N TRP A 301 7.73 -12.08 -21.65
CA TRP A 301 6.67 -11.27 -22.24
C TRP A 301 5.64 -12.21 -22.87
N LEU A 302 4.43 -12.17 -22.35
CA LEU A 302 3.33 -13.04 -22.73
C LEU A 302 2.67 -12.54 -24.02
N LYS A 303 1.99 -13.43 -24.74
CA LYS A 303 1.28 -13.10 -26.00
C LYS A 303 0.15 -12.09 -25.81
N ASN A 304 -0.45 -12.07 -24.63
CA ASN A 304 -1.49 -11.11 -24.28
C ASN A 304 -0.92 -9.71 -23.94
N GLY A 305 0.41 -9.53 -23.99
CA GLY A 305 1.09 -8.26 -23.71
C GLY A 305 1.47 -8.06 -22.24
N GLN A 306 1.19 -9.03 -21.37
CA GLN A 306 1.58 -8.99 -19.96
C GLN A 306 3.04 -9.43 -19.75
N ILE A 307 3.57 -9.13 -18.56
CA ILE A 307 4.93 -9.49 -18.16
C ILE A 307 4.83 -10.37 -16.91
N ALA A 308 5.60 -11.46 -16.89
CA ALA A 308 5.78 -12.29 -15.72
C ALA A 308 7.26 -12.37 -15.35
N THR A 309 7.56 -12.30 -14.06
CA THR A 309 8.91 -12.30 -13.49
C THR A 309 9.06 -13.47 -12.52
N ARG A 310 10.25 -14.07 -12.46
CA ARG A 310 10.57 -15.05 -11.42
C ARG A 310 10.50 -14.44 -10.02
N ALA A 311 9.54 -14.91 -9.22
CA ALA A 311 9.36 -14.57 -7.82
C ALA A 311 10.40 -15.27 -6.92
N ARG A 312 10.44 -14.93 -5.63
CA ARG A 312 11.31 -15.57 -4.64
C ARG A 312 10.97 -17.06 -4.45
N ASN A 313 9.68 -17.37 -4.40
CA ASN A 313 9.15 -18.74 -4.33
C ASN A 313 9.20 -19.47 -5.69
N GLN A 314 9.92 -18.96 -6.68
CA GLN A 314 10.02 -19.50 -8.04
C GLN A 314 8.73 -19.49 -8.87
N ALA A 315 7.61 -18.98 -8.34
CA ALA A 315 6.38 -18.77 -9.10
C ALA A 315 6.46 -17.54 -10.02
N PHE A 316 5.40 -17.32 -10.80
CA PHE A 316 5.31 -16.22 -11.76
C PHE A 316 4.71 -14.97 -11.10
N LEU A 317 5.57 -14.03 -10.71
CA LEU A 317 5.16 -12.71 -10.25
C LEU A 317 4.65 -11.89 -11.45
N THR A 318 3.40 -11.46 -11.42
CA THR A 318 2.77 -10.66 -12.48
C THR A 318 2.27 -9.30 -11.99
N GLY A 319 2.10 -9.15 -10.68
CA GLY A 319 1.74 -7.90 -10.01
C GLY A 319 2.88 -7.30 -9.18
N ILE A 320 2.92 -5.96 -9.09
CA ILE A 320 3.83 -5.20 -8.23
C ILE A 320 3.10 -4.04 -7.55
N HIS A 321 3.64 -3.57 -6.42
CA HIS A 321 3.04 -2.49 -5.63
C HIS A 321 2.91 -1.20 -6.46
N SER A 322 1.74 -0.57 -6.37
CA SER A 322 1.40 0.70 -7.01
C SER A 322 1.54 1.86 -6.03
N LEU A 323 1.88 3.04 -6.56
CA LEU A 323 2.00 4.30 -5.81
C LEU A 323 0.70 4.78 -5.16
N LYS A 324 -0.44 4.24 -5.59
CA LYS A 324 -1.76 4.63 -5.14
C LYS A 324 -2.41 3.51 -4.33
N GLY A 325 -2.72 3.77 -3.07
CA GLY A 325 -3.54 2.92 -2.21
C GLY A 325 -5.01 3.32 -2.24
N SER A 326 -5.88 2.51 -1.65
CA SER A 326 -7.32 2.74 -1.59
C SER A 326 -7.75 3.25 -0.21
N PHE A 327 -8.67 4.20 -0.16
CA PHE A 327 -9.24 4.69 1.10
C PHE A 327 -10.73 5.04 0.97
N ILE A 328 -11.52 4.56 1.93
CA ILE A 328 -12.95 4.84 2.08
C ILE A 328 -13.20 5.12 3.57
N ILE A 329 -13.92 6.19 3.88
CA ILE A 329 -14.44 6.46 5.22
C ILE A 329 -15.91 6.87 5.13
N ALA A 330 -16.76 6.30 5.98
CA ALA A 330 -18.18 6.62 6.01
C ALA A 330 -18.73 6.52 7.44
N GLY A 331 -19.85 7.20 7.69
CA GLY A 331 -20.51 7.20 8.99
C GLY A 331 -20.97 8.59 9.40
N GLU A 332 -21.52 8.69 10.62
CA GLU A 332 -22.00 9.95 11.16
C GLU A 332 -20.88 11.00 11.20
N GLY A 333 -21.19 12.22 10.75
CA GLY A 333 -20.23 13.33 10.77
C GLY A 333 -19.21 13.33 9.63
N ILE A 334 -19.27 12.41 8.66
CA ILE A 334 -18.38 12.39 7.49
C ILE A 334 -19.06 13.04 6.27
N LYS A 335 -18.35 13.92 5.58
CA LYS A 335 -18.78 14.54 4.31
C LYS A 335 -18.83 13.51 3.18
N LYS A 336 -19.73 13.74 2.22
CA LYS A 336 -19.72 13.02 0.94
C LYS A 336 -18.75 13.71 -0.01
N ASP A 337 -17.60 13.12 -0.26
CA ASP A 337 -16.58 13.76 -1.09
C ASP A 337 -15.61 12.76 -1.75
N LYS A 338 -14.87 13.25 -2.75
CA LYS A 338 -13.67 12.60 -3.26
C LYS A 338 -12.46 13.11 -2.51
N ILE A 339 -11.66 12.18 -1.99
CA ILE A 339 -10.41 12.53 -1.31
C ILE A 339 -9.35 12.87 -2.35
N GLY A 340 -8.60 13.93 -2.10
CA GLY A 340 -7.43 14.33 -2.87
C GLY A 340 -6.29 14.71 -1.93
N GLU A 341 -5.05 14.67 -2.44
CA GLU A 341 -3.81 15.03 -1.73
C GLU A 341 -3.48 14.20 -0.48
N MET A 342 -4.25 13.14 -0.20
CA MET A 342 -4.00 12.25 0.93
C MET A 342 -2.71 11.45 0.71
N ARG A 343 -1.94 11.29 1.79
CA ARG A 343 -0.76 10.43 1.90
C ARG A 343 -0.94 9.46 3.07
N THR A 344 -0.18 8.36 3.09
CA THR A 344 -0.16 7.38 4.20
C THR A 344 -0.11 8.05 5.58
N VAL A 345 0.77 9.05 5.76
CA VAL A 345 0.95 9.73 7.06
C VAL A 345 -0.24 10.59 7.54
N ASP A 346 -1.25 10.83 6.69
CA ASP A 346 -2.44 11.62 7.06
C ASP A 346 -3.51 10.80 7.75
N PHE A 347 -3.45 9.47 7.62
CA PHE A 347 -4.39 8.59 8.29
C PHE A 347 -4.37 8.80 9.81
N TYR A 348 -3.17 8.77 10.40
CA TYR A 348 -2.98 8.90 11.84
C TYR A 348 -3.56 10.22 12.42
N PRO A 349 -3.20 11.42 11.92
CA PRO A 349 -3.77 12.67 12.43
C PRO A 349 -5.28 12.76 12.18
N THR A 350 -5.77 12.24 11.05
CA THR A 350 -7.22 12.19 10.78
C THR A 350 -7.95 11.27 11.76
N LEU A 351 -7.37 10.11 12.09
CA LEU A 351 -7.90 9.20 13.08
C LEU A 351 -7.95 9.84 14.47
N LEU A 352 -6.89 10.55 14.88
CA LEU A 352 -6.89 11.29 16.15
C LEU A 352 -7.95 12.40 16.17
N GLU A 353 -8.14 13.11 15.06
CA GLU A 353 -9.18 14.14 14.95
C GLU A 353 -10.60 13.54 15.07
N ILE A 354 -10.87 12.33 14.57
CA ILE A 354 -12.18 11.66 14.76
C ILE A 354 -12.56 11.65 16.24
N PHE A 355 -11.59 11.46 17.13
CA PHE A 355 -11.78 11.32 18.58
C PHE A 355 -11.36 12.56 19.40
N ASP A 356 -11.19 13.72 18.76
CA ASP A 356 -10.82 14.97 19.44
C ASP A 356 -9.51 14.86 20.25
N ILE A 357 -8.51 14.19 19.66
CA ILE A 357 -7.19 14.01 20.24
C ILE A 357 -6.18 14.95 19.58
N GLU A 358 -5.38 15.65 20.41
CA GLU A 358 -4.28 16.48 19.92
C GLU A 358 -3.21 15.63 19.22
N ILE A 359 -2.76 16.09 18.06
CA ILE A 359 -1.74 15.39 17.27
C ILE A 359 -0.34 15.71 17.83
N PRO A 360 0.54 14.71 18.03
CA PRO A 360 1.93 14.95 18.39
C PRO A 360 2.64 15.90 17.40
N LYS A 361 3.45 16.83 17.92
CA LYS A 361 4.01 17.95 17.13
C LYS A 361 4.95 17.50 16.01
N ASP A 362 5.59 16.35 16.16
CA ASP A 362 6.56 15.76 15.23
C ASP A 362 5.90 15.00 14.06
N ARG A 363 4.56 14.94 13.99
CA ARG A 363 3.84 14.34 12.88
C ARG A 363 3.76 15.27 11.69
N GLN A 364 4.13 14.77 10.51
CA GLN A 364 4.12 15.57 9.27
C GLN A 364 2.78 15.52 8.53
N GLY A 365 1.95 14.50 8.80
CA GLY A 365 0.65 14.34 8.16
C GLY A 365 -0.36 15.43 8.50
N PHE A 366 -1.35 15.57 7.65
CA PHE A 366 -2.48 16.49 7.80
C PHE A 366 -3.75 15.75 8.21
N VAL A 367 -4.66 16.47 8.87
CA VAL A 367 -6.05 16.05 9.07
C VAL A 367 -6.80 16.28 7.76
N LEU A 368 -7.44 15.24 7.22
CA LEU A 368 -8.28 15.38 6.02
C LEU A 368 -9.50 16.27 6.29
N ASP A 369 -9.87 17.13 5.34
CA ASP A 369 -11.06 18.01 5.44
C ASP A 369 -12.36 17.26 5.10
N ILE A 370 -12.62 16.17 5.83
CA ILE A 370 -13.74 15.24 5.58
C ILE A 370 -14.85 15.32 6.63
N PHE A 371 -14.74 16.18 7.64
CA PHE A 371 -15.69 16.25 8.75
C PHE A 371 -16.82 17.25 8.51
N SER A 372 -18.06 16.82 8.75
CA SER A 372 -19.26 17.66 8.71
C SER A 372 -19.73 17.96 10.13
N ASN A 373 -20.12 19.21 10.40
CA ASN A 373 -20.73 19.64 11.67
C ASN A 373 -19.90 19.33 12.93
N LYS A 374 -18.57 19.27 12.79
CA LYS A 374 -17.60 19.09 13.88
C LYS A 374 -16.74 20.34 14.00
N GLU A 375 -16.43 20.78 15.22
CA GLU A 375 -15.35 21.73 15.42
C GLU A 375 -14.01 21.01 15.32
N ILE A 376 -13.19 21.38 14.34
CA ILE A 376 -11.84 20.83 14.17
C ILE A 376 -10.94 21.38 15.29
N ILE A 377 -10.31 20.51 16.08
CA ILE A 377 -9.40 20.94 17.15
C ILE A 377 -7.96 21.13 16.63
N ASN A 378 -7.51 20.31 15.69
CA ASN A 378 -6.16 20.40 15.11
C ASN A 378 -6.14 21.32 13.87
N LYS A 379 -6.60 22.57 14.03
CA LYS A 379 -6.80 23.54 12.91
C LYS A 379 -5.52 23.81 12.12
N ASP A 380 -4.36 23.80 12.77
CA ASP A 380 -3.04 23.97 12.15
C ASP A 380 -2.64 22.78 11.26
N LYS A 381 -3.23 21.60 11.46
CA LYS A 381 -3.03 20.38 10.66
C LYS A 381 -4.14 20.09 9.66
N LEU A 382 -5.26 20.83 9.64
CA LEU A 382 -6.33 20.62 8.66
C LEU A 382 -5.85 20.85 7.22
N LEU A 383 -6.09 19.90 6.31
CA LEU A 383 -5.70 19.97 4.90
C LEU A 383 -6.69 20.85 4.11
N THR A 384 -6.48 22.15 4.16
CA THR A 384 -7.29 23.13 3.45
C THR A 384 -6.64 23.58 2.14
N LYS A 385 -7.43 24.13 1.22
CA LYS A 385 -6.94 24.60 -0.08
C LYS A 385 -5.83 25.65 0.03
N ASP A 386 -5.84 26.50 1.07
CA ASP A 386 -4.81 27.51 1.32
C ASP A 386 -3.47 26.92 1.79
N LYS A 387 -3.45 25.69 2.32
CA LYS A 387 -2.22 24.98 2.68
C LYS A 387 -1.59 24.23 1.49
N ILE A 388 -2.36 23.98 0.44
CA ILE A 388 -1.87 23.37 -0.80
C ILE A 388 -1.19 24.45 -1.64
N LYS A 389 0.10 24.66 -1.38
CA LYS A 389 0.95 25.58 -2.15
C LYS A 389 1.81 24.76 -3.10
N ARG A 390 1.41 24.71 -4.37
CA ARG A 390 2.10 23.89 -5.37
C ARG A 390 3.42 24.52 -5.79
N GLU A 391 4.46 23.70 -5.87
CA GLU A 391 5.77 24.06 -6.43
C GLU A 391 5.96 23.32 -7.75
N ASN A 392 6.36 24.05 -8.79
CA ASN A 392 6.72 23.47 -10.08
C ASN A 392 8.16 22.95 -9.99
N ILE A 393 8.34 21.65 -10.18
CA ILE A 393 9.61 20.96 -10.04
C ILE A 393 10.01 20.33 -11.37
N ALA A 394 11.22 20.64 -11.86
CA ALA A 394 11.80 19.96 -13.00
C ALA A 394 12.78 18.87 -12.54
N ILE A 395 12.71 17.68 -13.13
CA ILE A 395 13.69 16.61 -12.92
C ILE A 395 14.25 16.17 -14.28
N ILE A 396 15.57 16.18 -14.44
CA ILE A 396 16.21 15.78 -15.70
C ILE A 396 16.59 14.31 -15.63
N GLN A 397 16.07 13.51 -16.57
CA GLN A 397 16.43 12.12 -16.73
C GLN A 397 17.88 11.99 -17.19
N ASN A 398 18.71 11.32 -16.37
CA ASN A 398 20.13 11.10 -16.66
C ASN A 398 20.65 9.72 -16.22
N ILE A 399 19.76 8.83 -15.78
CA ILE A 399 20.03 7.45 -15.38
C ILE A 399 18.94 6.52 -15.90
N GLU A 400 19.10 5.21 -15.68
CA GLU A 400 18.13 4.20 -16.08
C GLU A 400 16.73 4.41 -15.47
N VAL A 401 15.70 4.03 -16.23
CA VAL A 401 14.28 4.24 -15.88
C VAL A 401 13.91 3.75 -14.47
N PRO A 402 14.28 2.54 -14.02
CA PRO A 402 13.89 2.06 -12.69
C PRO A 402 14.42 2.94 -11.56
N GLU A 403 15.71 3.31 -11.64
CA GLU A 403 16.35 4.15 -10.63
C GLU A 403 15.88 5.61 -10.73
N PHE A 404 15.56 6.07 -11.94
CA PHE A 404 14.99 7.41 -12.12
C PHE A 404 13.57 7.52 -11.53
N ASN A 405 12.75 6.47 -11.64
CA ASN A 405 11.45 6.43 -10.95
C ASN A 405 11.60 6.47 -9.42
N ARG A 406 12.66 5.87 -8.85
CA ARG A 406 12.98 6.05 -7.41
C ARG A 406 13.32 7.49 -7.09
N VAL A 407 14.06 8.19 -7.96
CA VAL A 407 14.35 9.63 -7.77
C VAL A 407 13.08 10.48 -7.83
N ILE A 408 12.19 10.25 -8.80
CA ILE A 408 10.88 10.91 -8.86
C ILE A 408 10.10 10.66 -7.56
N ASN A 409 10.13 9.41 -7.07
CA ASN A 409 9.47 9.02 -5.84
C ASN A 409 10.00 9.84 -4.64
N GLU A 410 11.31 9.87 -4.41
CA GLU A 410 11.89 10.60 -3.28
C GLU A 410 11.66 12.11 -3.39
N VAL A 411 11.82 12.70 -4.58
CA VAL A 411 11.55 14.14 -4.79
C VAL A 411 10.08 14.46 -4.47
N PHE A 412 9.12 13.62 -4.86
CA PHE A 412 7.71 13.81 -4.49
C PHE A 412 7.46 13.68 -2.99
N LEU A 413 8.11 12.72 -2.31
CA LEU A 413 7.96 12.55 -0.86
C LEU A 413 8.45 13.78 -0.11
N ASP A 414 9.62 14.30 -0.50
CA ASP A 414 10.25 15.48 0.11
C ASP A 414 9.55 16.80 -0.25
N ASN A 415 8.74 16.82 -1.32
CA ASN A 415 8.04 18.01 -1.79
C ASN A 415 6.54 17.73 -1.94
N ARG A 416 5.78 17.93 -0.85
CA ARG A 416 4.43 17.39 -0.71
C ARG A 416 3.42 17.79 -1.79
N PHE A 417 3.50 19.04 -2.24
CA PHE A 417 2.61 19.61 -3.25
C PHE A 417 3.38 19.90 -4.54
N ALA A 418 4.19 18.94 -4.99
CA ALA A 418 4.98 19.09 -6.21
C ALA A 418 4.13 18.89 -7.47
N ASN A 419 4.31 19.77 -8.45
CA ASN A 419 3.99 19.53 -9.85
C ASN A 419 5.28 19.13 -10.58
N ILE A 420 5.48 17.83 -10.80
CA ILE A 420 6.75 17.34 -11.36
C ILE A 420 6.67 17.30 -12.89
N THR A 421 7.55 18.04 -13.55
CA THR A 421 7.87 17.85 -14.97
C THR A 421 9.16 17.04 -15.11
N VAL A 422 9.12 15.97 -15.88
CA VAL A 422 10.30 15.18 -16.23
C VAL A 422 10.83 15.63 -17.60
N PHE A 423 12.12 15.93 -17.68
CA PHE A 423 12.83 16.09 -18.95
C PHE A 423 13.44 14.74 -19.36
N SER A 424 12.86 14.10 -20.35
CA SER A 424 13.15 12.70 -20.73
C SER A 424 13.63 12.56 -22.17
N GLU A 425 14.31 11.46 -22.46
CA GLU A 425 14.42 10.94 -23.83
C GLU A 425 13.04 10.59 -24.39
N GLU A 426 12.84 10.75 -25.70
CA GLU A 426 11.55 10.52 -26.38
C GLU A 426 11.03 9.09 -26.19
N LYS A 427 11.91 8.09 -26.25
CA LYS A 427 11.55 6.67 -26.13
C LYS A 427 10.91 6.29 -24.80
N TYR A 428 11.17 7.03 -23.71
CA TYR A 428 10.61 6.73 -22.39
C TYR A 428 9.43 7.65 -22.02
N LYS A 429 8.99 8.52 -22.94
CA LYS A 429 7.93 9.50 -22.67
C LYS A 429 6.69 8.86 -22.06
N ASN A 430 6.19 7.77 -22.64
CA ASN A 430 4.97 7.11 -22.18
C ASN A 430 5.15 6.45 -20.81
N ILE A 431 6.34 5.94 -20.50
CA ILE A 431 6.65 5.34 -19.19
C ILE A 431 6.58 6.39 -18.09
N PHE A 432 7.20 7.56 -18.29
CA PHE A 432 7.18 8.61 -17.27
C PHE A 432 5.84 9.34 -17.18
N LEU A 433 5.08 9.47 -18.28
CA LEU A 433 3.72 10.01 -18.23
C LEU A 433 2.74 9.11 -17.48
N ASP A 434 2.98 7.79 -17.41
CA ASP A 434 2.14 6.86 -16.64
C ASP A 434 2.41 6.91 -15.13
N ASN A 435 3.57 7.45 -14.73
CA ASN A 435 3.89 7.60 -13.32
C ASN A 435 2.95 8.65 -12.69
N PRO A 436 2.10 8.29 -11.70
CA PRO A 436 1.09 9.19 -11.15
C PRO A 436 1.66 10.36 -10.34
N ARG A 437 2.99 10.43 -10.17
CA ARG A 437 3.70 11.56 -9.56
C ARG A 437 4.24 12.55 -10.59
N VAL A 438 4.13 12.26 -11.89
CA VAL A 438 4.61 13.11 -12.99
C VAL A 438 3.42 13.78 -13.65
N GLU A 439 3.44 15.11 -13.68
CA GLU A 439 2.39 15.94 -14.31
C GLU A 439 2.66 16.12 -15.81
N GLU A 440 3.92 16.29 -16.19
CA GLU A 440 4.31 16.58 -17.56
C GLU A 440 5.63 15.89 -17.92
N VAL A 441 5.77 15.49 -19.20
CA VAL A 441 7.06 15.08 -19.76
C VAL A 441 7.45 16.01 -20.91
N LYS A 442 8.61 16.65 -20.76
CA LYS A 442 9.28 17.44 -21.80
C LYS A 442 10.42 16.62 -22.42
N LEU A 443 10.59 16.74 -23.74
CA LEU A 443 11.58 15.95 -24.47
C LEU A 443 12.92 16.67 -24.54
N MET A 444 14.00 15.97 -24.22
CA MET A 444 15.36 16.43 -24.45
C MET A 444 15.69 16.35 -25.94
N LYS A 445 15.92 17.49 -26.61
CA LYS A 445 16.30 17.53 -28.03
C LYS A 445 17.81 17.47 -28.19
N ASP A 446 18.30 16.52 -28.98
CA ASP A 446 19.74 16.33 -29.25
C ASP A 446 20.62 16.27 -27.99
N PHE A 447 20.07 15.75 -26.87
CA PHE A 447 20.71 15.76 -25.55
C PHE A 447 21.17 17.17 -25.11
N LYS A 448 20.41 18.20 -25.47
CA LYS A 448 20.63 19.60 -25.08
C LYS A 448 19.40 20.13 -24.35
N LEU A 449 19.66 20.95 -23.34
CA LEU A 449 18.66 21.64 -22.54
C LEU A 449 19.05 23.12 -22.45
N ASN A 450 18.11 24.03 -22.72
CA ASN A 450 18.36 25.45 -22.56
C ASN A 450 18.02 25.86 -21.14
N PHE A 451 18.94 26.57 -20.48
CA PHE A 451 18.72 27.06 -19.12
C PHE A 451 17.45 27.93 -18.99
N LYS A 452 17.06 28.61 -20.07
CA LYS A 452 15.81 29.39 -20.11
C LYS A 452 14.56 28.54 -19.91
N GLU A 453 14.59 27.25 -20.26
CA GLU A 453 13.46 26.32 -20.07
C GLU A 453 13.20 26.03 -18.59
N PHE A 454 14.16 26.33 -17.71
CA PHE A 454 14.04 26.09 -16.26
C PHE A 454 13.62 27.32 -15.47
N GLN A 455 13.45 28.49 -16.11
CA GLN A 455 13.12 29.74 -15.43
C GLN A 455 11.74 29.75 -14.75
N ASP A 456 10.82 28.91 -15.25
CA ASP A 456 9.45 28.80 -14.76
C ASP A 456 9.29 27.72 -13.66
N TYR A 457 10.39 27.07 -13.25
CA TYR A 457 10.39 26.04 -12.21
C TYR A 457 10.98 26.59 -10.90
N ASP A 458 10.32 26.27 -9.80
CA ASP A 458 10.77 26.66 -8.45
C ASP A 458 12.02 25.88 -8.04
N LYS A 459 12.10 24.61 -8.46
CA LYS A 459 13.21 23.70 -8.16
C LYS A 459 13.60 22.88 -9.40
N LEU A 460 14.90 22.63 -9.53
CA LEU A 460 15.47 21.79 -10.57
C LEU A 460 16.31 20.69 -9.93
N PHE A 461 16.05 19.44 -10.28
CA PHE A 461 16.77 18.28 -9.77
C PHE A 461 17.41 17.43 -10.88
N ILE A 462 18.53 16.80 -10.53
CA ILE A 462 19.18 15.77 -11.32
C ILE A 462 19.49 14.56 -10.45
N ALA A 463 19.51 13.35 -11.01
CA ALA A 463 19.92 12.18 -10.24
C ALA A 463 21.44 12.14 -10.06
N TYR A 464 21.86 11.63 -8.90
CA TYR A 464 23.24 11.27 -8.60
C TYR A 464 23.33 9.78 -8.32
N ARG A 465 24.22 9.10 -9.04
CA ARG A 465 24.51 7.68 -8.84
C ARG A 465 26.00 7.49 -8.59
N ASN A 466 26.34 6.96 -7.42
CA ASN A 466 27.69 6.52 -7.13
C ASN A 466 27.87 5.07 -7.62
N LYS A 467 28.63 4.88 -8.70
CA LYS A 467 28.89 3.53 -9.26
C LYS A 467 29.69 2.62 -8.35
N THR A 468 30.47 3.17 -7.43
CA THR A 468 31.33 2.38 -6.52
C THR A 468 30.53 1.87 -5.33
N THR A 469 29.74 2.74 -4.70
CA THR A 469 28.95 2.38 -3.52
C THR A 469 27.56 1.85 -3.87
N GLY A 470 27.09 2.08 -5.10
CA GLY A 470 25.71 1.83 -5.49
C GLY A 470 24.73 2.83 -4.88
N GLU A 471 25.20 3.91 -4.25
CA GLU A 471 24.32 4.90 -3.63
C GLU A 471 23.62 5.76 -4.68
N PHE A 472 22.32 5.98 -4.48
CA PHE A 472 21.49 6.83 -5.31
C PHE A 472 20.95 8.00 -4.49
N LYS A 473 21.07 9.21 -5.04
CA LYS A 473 20.54 10.45 -4.48
C LYS A 473 20.01 11.32 -5.63
N TYR A 474 19.48 12.46 -5.27
CA TYR A 474 19.21 13.54 -6.21
C TYR A 474 19.88 14.83 -5.71
N LEU A 475 20.23 15.71 -6.63
CA LEU A 475 20.88 16.99 -6.35
C LEU A 475 19.95 18.12 -6.80
N GLU A 476 19.70 19.06 -5.91
CA GLU A 476 19.03 20.32 -6.25
C GLU A 476 20.04 21.25 -6.93
N LEU A 477 19.75 21.67 -8.15
CA LEU A 477 20.52 22.67 -8.88
C LEU A 477 20.02 24.06 -8.50
N LYS A 478 20.71 24.69 -7.55
CA LYS A 478 20.43 26.08 -7.16
C LYS A 478 21.00 27.04 -8.18
N ASN A 479 20.14 27.91 -8.69
CA ASN A 479 20.56 29.00 -9.55
C ASN A 479 20.67 30.31 -8.77
N ASP A 480 21.85 30.60 -8.24
CA ASP A 480 22.16 31.91 -7.62
C ASP A 480 22.50 32.99 -8.66
N LEU A 481 22.47 32.68 -9.96
CA LEU A 481 22.77 33.63 -11.01
C LEU A 481 21.54 34.52 -11.28
N LYS A 482 21.40 35.57 -10.47
CA LYS A 482 20.72 36.80 -10.89
C LYS A 482 21.47 37.35 -12.10
N TYR A 483 20.90 37.20 -13.29
CA TYR A 483 21.39 37.87 -14.50
C TYR A 483 21.01 39.34 -14.51
#